data_AF-A0A0K3BSA7-F1
#
_entry.id   AF-A0A0K3BSA7-F1
#
_cell.length_a   1.000
_cell.length_b   1.000
_cell.length_c   1.000
_cell.angle_alpha   90.00
_cell.angle_beta   90.00
_cell.angle_gamma   90.00
#
_symmetry.space_group_name_H-M   'P 1'
#
loop_
_entity.id
_entity.type
_entity.pdbx_description
1 polymer ?
#
loop_
_entity_poly.entity_id
_entity_poly.type
_entity_poly.pdbx_seq_one_letter_code
_entity_poly.pdbx_strand_id
1 'polypeptide(L)' 'MLGHEVLAAVPEIAASTGSACHEDDHQPSPVLAAMGLDHDRCQSAIRLSPGRWTTGEDIDRTVALLAKAIEEQT' A
#
# COMPACT_ATOMS: atom_id res chain seq x y z
N MET A 1 4.49 11.07 -0.86
CA MET A 1 4.03 10.12 0.17
C MET A 1 4.34 8.73 -0.33
N LEU A 2 5.07 7.97 0.47
CA LEU A 2 5.51 6.62 0.15
C LEU A 2 4.48 5.62 0.67
N GLY A 3 4.34 4.48 0.00
CA GLY A 3 3.35 3.46 0.36
C GLY A 3 3.52 2.96 1.81
N HIS A 4 4.77 2.85 2.26
CA HIS A 4 5.10 2.36 3.60
C HIS A 4 4.71 3.36 4.71
N GLU A 5 4.76 4.66 4.42
CA GLU A 5 4.32 5.73 5.35
C GLU A 5 2.80 5.67 5.55
N VAL A 6 2.05 5.37 4.48
CA VAL A 6 0.60 5.18 4.56
C VAL A 6 0.30 3.99 5.46
N LEU A 7 0.92 2.83 5.21
CA LEU A 7 0.66 1.61 5.98
C LEU A 7 1.10 1.73 7.44
N ALA A 8 2.18 2.47 7.73
CA ALA A 8 2.59 2.76 9.09
C ALA A 8 1.53 3.52 9.90
N ALA A 9 0.70 4.35 9.23
CA ALA A 9 -0.39 5.07 9.85
C ALA A 9 -1.69 4.25 10.03
N VAL A 10 -1.78 3.07 9.42
CA VAL A 10 -2.96 2.17 9.51
C VAL A 10 -2.56 0.75 9.91
N PRO A 11 -2.03 0.54 11.13
CA PRO A 11 -1.56 -0.78 11.60
C PRO A 11 -2.65 -1.87 11.62
N GLU A 12 -3.93 -1.51 11.49
CA GLU A 12 -5.05 -2.42 11.37
C GLU A 12 -5.13 -3.13 10.00
N ILE A 13 -4.44 -2.61 8.98
CA ILE A 13 -4.45 -3.15 7.62
C ILE A 13 -3.17 -3.92 7.34
N ALA A 14 -3.30 -5.23 7.14
CA ALA A 14 -2.21 -6.05 6.62
C ALA A 14 -2.15 -5.96 5.09
N ALA A 15 -1.14 -5.27 4.56
CA ALA A 15 -0.93 -5.06 3.13
C ALA A 15 0.56 -5.12 2.77
N SER A 16 0.86 -5.00 1.47
CA SER A 16 2.23 -5.01 0.95
C SER A 16 2.53 -3.75 0.16
N THR A 17 3.75 -3.25 0.27
CA THR A 17 4.31 -2.16 -0.55
C THR A 17 5.45 -2.68 -1.43
N GLY A 18 5.68 -2.07 -2.59
CA GLY A 18 6.82 -2.41 -3.45
C GLY A 18 6.84 -3.88 -3.94
N SER A 19 8.04 -4.48 -3.98
CA SER A 19 8.30 -5.83 -4.52
C SER A 19 7.96 -7.00 -3.59
N ALA A 20 7.46 -6.74 -2.37
CA ALA A 20 7.08 -7.75 -1.38
C ALA A 20 8.18 -8.76 -0.95
N CYS A 21 9.43 -8.60 -1.39
CA CYS A 21 10.54 -9.49 -1.01
C CYS A 21 11.45 -8.80 0.00
N HIS A 22 11.63 -9.47 1.15
CA HIS A 22 12.49 -9.08 2.26
C HIS A 22 13.88 -8.61 1.82
N GLU A 23 14.15 -7.33 2.01
CA GLU A 23 15.46 -6.73 2.29
C GLU A 23 15.15 -5.31 2.80
N ASP A 24 15.90 -4.80 3.78
CA ASP A 24 15.67 -3.52 4.50
C ASP A 24 15.65 -2.25 3.61
N ASP A 25 15.73 -2.42 2.30
CA ASP A 25 15.79 -1.39 1.30
C ASP A 25 14.41 -1.30 0.63
N HIS A 26 13.70 -0.18 0.83
CA HIS A 26 12.33 0.06 0.35
C HIS A 26 12.31 0.22 -1.18
N GLN A 27 12.77 -0.79 -1.92
CA GLN A 27 12.98 -0.70 -3.34
C GLN A 27 11.66 -0.67 -4.11
N PRO A 28 11.59 0.13 -5.19
CA PRO A 28 10.43 0.19 -6.06
C PRO A 28 10.14 -1.18 -6.68
N SER A 29 8.87 -1.48 -6.92
CA SER A 29 8.49 -2.73 -7.59
C SER A 29 9.09 -2.79 -9.01
N PRO A 30 9.86 -3.84 -9.35
CA PRO A 30 10.41 -4.00 -10.70
C PRO A 30 9.29 -4.23 -11.73
N VAL A 31 8.13 -4.75 -11.29
CA VAL A 31 6.94 -4.91 -12.15
C VAL A 31 6.35 -3.55 -12.49
N LEU A 32 6.20 -2.65 -11.51
CA LEU A 32 5.68 -1.30 -11.75
C LEU A 32 6.64 -0.48 -12.63
N ALA A 33 7.95 -0.63 -12.43
CA ALA A 33 8.96 -0.03 -13.29
C ALA A 33 8.88 -0.56 -14.72
N ALA A 34 8.72 -1.88 -14.91
CA ALA A 34 8.54 -2.49 -16.22
C ALA A 34 7.22 -2.06 -16.91
N MET A 35 6.20 -1.67 -16.15
CA MET A 35 4.97 -1.05 -16.65
C MET A 35 5.16 0.42 -17.08
N GLY A 36 6.36 0.98 -16.91
CA GLY A 36 6.68 2.36 -17.30
C GLY A 36 6.30 3.42 -16.26
N LEU A 37 6.11 3.02 -15.00
CA LEU A 37 5.85 3.95 -13.90
C LEU A 37 7.17 4.58 -13.42
N ASP A 38 7.12 5.86 -13.10
CA ASP A 38 8.26 6.55 -12.49
C ASP A 38 8.55 6.02 -11.08
N HIS A 39 9.73 6.37 -10.57
CA HIS A 39 10.23 5.91 -9.28
C HIS A 39 9.32 6.27 -8.11
N ASP A 40 8.76 7.49 -8.11
CA ASP A 40 7.91 7.98 -7.02
C ASP A 40 6.59 7.20 -7.00
N ARG A 41 5.98 6.99 -8.16
CA ARG A 41 4.76 6.17 -8.30
C ARG A 41 4.98 4.70 -7.96
N CYS A 42 6.17 4.17 -8.24
CA CYS A 42 6.51 2.81 -7.86
C CYS A 42 6.62 2.67 -6.33
N GLN A 43 7.11 3.69 -5.63
CA GLN A 43 7.23 3.70 -4.18
C GLN A 43 5.93 4.02 -3.45
N SER A 44 5.00 4.74 -4.09
CA SER A 44 3.69 5.07 -3.50
C SER A 44 2.69 3.90 -3.56
N ALA A 45 3.05 2.78 -4.18
CA ALA A 45 2.12 1.69 -4.44
C ALA A 45 1.87 0.81 -3.20
N ILE A 46 0.58 0.50 -2.97
CA ILE A 46 0.09 -0.42 -1.95
C ILE A 46 -0.74 -1.50 -2.65
N ARG A 47 -0.47 -2.77 -2.34
CA ARG A 47 -1.24 -3.91 -2.84
C ARG A 47 -2.14 -4.47 -1.74
N LEU A 48 -3.44 -4.40 -1.98
CA LEU A 48 -4.47 -5.08 -1.21
C LEU A 48 -4.86 -6.38 -1.93
N SER A 49 -4.86 -7.49 -1.19
CA SER A 49 -5.14 -8.83 -1.73
C SER A 49 -6.31 -9.49 -0.96
N PRO A 50 -7.57 -9.06 -1.20
CA PRO A 50 -8.73 -9.65 -0.53
C PRO A 50 -8.84 -11.16 -0.85
N GLY A 51 -9.35 -11.92 0.11
CA GLY A 51 -9.46 -13.38 0.03
C GLY A 51 -10.87 -13.89 0.24
N ARG A 52 -11.02 -15.22 0.32
CA ARG A 52 -12.31 -15.92 0.50
C ARG A 52 -13.17 -15.37 1.65
N TRP A 53 -12.52 -14.89 2.72
CA TRP A 53 -13.18 -14.45 3.95
C TRP A 53 -13.26 -12.93 4.10
N THR A 54 -12.74 -12.16 3.13
CA THR A 54 -12.89 -10.71 3.15
C THR A 54 -14.35 -10.36 2.90
N THR A 55 -14.92 -9.56 3.81
CA THR A 55 -16.31 -9.10 3.75
C THR A 55 -16.40 -7.69 3.15
N GLY A 56 -17.62 -7.26 2.80
CA GLY A 56 -17.86 -5.87 2.39
C GLY A 56 -17.48 -4.87 3.48
N GLU A 57 -17.76 -5.21 4.74
CA GLU A 57 -17.41 -4.37 5.89
C GLU A 57 -15.90 -4.21 6.05
N ASP A 58 -15.12 -5.27 5.78
CA ASP A 58 -13.65 -5.18 5.78
C ASP A 58 -13.16 -4.20 4.71
N ILE A 59 -13.78 -4.21 3.51
CA ILE A 59 -13.43 -3.28 2.43
C ILE A 59 -13.79 -1.85 2.81
N ASP A 60 -15.01 -1.62 3.29
CA ASP A 60 -15.47 -0.28 3.69
C ASP A 60 -14.59 0.30 4.80
N ARG A 61 -14.25 -0.52 5.79
CA ARG A 61 -13.32 -0.13 6.87
C ARG A 61 -11.92 0.18 6.32
N THR A 62 -11.40 -0.66 5.42
CA THR A 62 -10.07 -0.47 4.81
C THR A 62 -10.01 0.84 4.04
N VAL A 63 -11.04 1.13 3.22
CA VAL A 63 -11.12 2.39 2.46
C VAL A 63 -11.18 3.60 3.39
N ALA A 64 -12.01 3.57 4.43
CA ALA A 64 -12.13 4.67 5.38
C ALA A 64 -10.80 4.96 6.11
N LEU A 65 -10.10 3.92 6.57
CA LEU A 65 -8.80 4.06 7.24
C LEU A 65 -7.73 4.63 6.29
N LEU A 66 -7.64 4.12 5.05
CA LEU A 66 -6.67 4.62 4.07
C LEU A 66 -6.95 6.07 3.66
N ALA A 67 -8.22 6.43 3.43
CA ALA A 67 -8.59 7.80 3.09
C ALA A 67 -8.21 8.78 4.20
N LYS A 68 -8.56 8.43 5.44
CA LYS A 68 -8.19 9.22 6.63
C LYS A 68 -6.67 9.37 6.75
N ALA A 69 -5.91 8.29 6.59
CA ALA A 69 -4.45 8.33 6.70
C ALA A 69 -3.78 9.21 5.62
N ILE A 70 -4.35 9.30 4.43
CA ILE A 70 -3.87 10.18 3.36
C ILE A 70 -4.22 11.64 3.65
N GLU A 71 -5.43 11.91 4.14
CA GLU A 71 -5.87 13.27 4.50
C GLU A 71 -5.06 13.85 5.67
N GLU A 72 -4.75 13.04 6.70
CA GLU A 72 -4.01 13.49 7.89
C GLU A 72 -2.50 13.67 7.67
N GLN A 73 -1.95 13.13 6.57
CA GLN A 73 -0.53 13.27 6.19
C GLN A 73 -0.28 14.35 5.12
N THR A 74 -1.31 15.13 4.75
CA THR A 74 -1.20 16.29 3.84
C THR A 74 -1.05 17.58 4.64
#